data_AF-A0A7K0UB08-F1
#
_entry.id   AF-A0A7K0UB08-F1
#
_cell.length_a   1.000
_cell.length_b   1.000
_cell.length_c   1.000
_cell.angle_alpha   90.00
_cell.angle_beta   90.00
_cell.angle_gamma   90.00
#
_symmetry.space_group_name_H-M   'P 1'
#
loop_
_entity.id
_entity.type
_entity.pdbx_description
1 polymer ?
#
loop_
_entity_poly.entity_id
_entity_poly.type
_entity_poly.pdbx_seq_one_letter_code
_entity_poly.pdbx_strand_id
1 'polypeptide(L)'
;EEIAAAAKVSKPVIYEHFGGKEGLYAVVVDREMAALLSLITSSLTTGRPRARAEQAAIAFLTYIETRSDGFQILVRDSTVGAQSGSFATLISDIASQVENIFVAEFAARGFDPKMAPMYSQMLVGMVALTGQWWLDTRWPSRDVVAAHLVNLAWNGLSSLESKPEMSSASKSNKSKKDVKKK
;
A
#
# COMPACT_ATOMS: atom_id res chain seq x y z
N GLU A 1 -22.62 7.89 -24.46
CA GLU A 1 -22.31 8.64 -25.70
C GLU A 1 -21.04 9.45 -25.55
N GLU A 2 -20.86 10.08 -24.39
CA GLU A 2 -19.69 10.91 -24.07
C GLU A 2 -18.34 10.22 -24.28
N ILE A 3 -18.18 8.94 -23.91
CA ILE A 3 -16.90 8.22 -24.07
C ILE A 3 -16.51 8.04 -25.55
N ALA A 4 -17.47 7.64 -26.40
CA ALA A 4 -17.24 7.43 -27.83
C ALA A 4 -16.92 8.76 -28.53
N ALA A 5 -17.65 9.82 -28.16
CA ALA A 5 -17.41 11.17 -28.65
C ALA A 5 -16.04 11.72 -28.22
N ALA A 6 -15.65 11.54 -26.95
CA ALA A 6 -14.36 11.96 -26.43
C ALA A 6 -13.20 11.20 -27.08
N ALA A 7 -13.36 9.90 -27.32
CA ALA A 7 -12.38 9.06 -28.01
C ALA A 7 -12.41 9.20 -29.55
N LYS A 8 -13.32 10.00 -30.11
CA LYS A 8 -13.55 10.17 -31.55
C LYS A 8 -13.79 8.84 -32.30
N VAL A 9 -14.45 7.89 -31.63
CA VAL A 9 -14.84 6.59 -32.20
C VAL A 9 -16.35 6.42 -32.17
N SER A 10 -16.88 5.48 -32.94
CA SER A 10 -18.31 5.17 -32.91
C SER A 10 -18.66 4.27 -31.71
N LYS A 11 -19.92 4.32 -31.25
CA LYS A 11 -20.44 3.41 -30.21
C LYS A 11 -20.20 1.92 -30.54
N PRO A 12 -20.51 1.43 -31.76
CA PRO A 12 -20.26 0.04 -32.13
C PRO A 12 -18.82 -0.41 -31.90
N VAL A 13 -17.84 0.45 -32.18
CA VAL A 13 -16.41 0.15 -31.97
C VAL A 13 -16.11 -0.11 -30.48
N ILE A 14 -16.68 0.67 -29.56
CA ILE A 14 -16.52 0.41 -28.12
C ILE A 14 -17.14 -0.93 -27.71
N TYR A 15 -18.33 -1.24 -28.24
CA TYR A 15 -19.00 -2.51 -27.95
C TYR A 15 -18.27 -3.71 -28.54
N GLU A 16 -17.71 -3.58 -29.74
CA GLU A 16 -16.96 -4.65 -30.41
C GLU A 16 -15.65 -4.95 -29.69
N HIS A 17 -14.90 -3.93 -29.27
CA HIS A 17 -13.60 -4.13 -28.63
C HIS A 17 -13.68 -4.42 -27.13
N PHE A 18 -14.67 -3.85 -26.43
CA PHE A 18 -14.71 -3.88 -24.97
C PHE A 18 -16.01 -4.48 -24.40
N GLY A 19 -16.95 -4.93 -25.23
CA GLY A 19 -18.24 -5.44 -24.75
C GLY A 19 -19.15 -4.38 -24.12
N GLY A 20 -18.80 -3.09 -24.25
CA GLY A 20 -19.54 -1.96 -23.70
C GLY A 20 -18.75 -1.18 -22.65
N LYS A 21 -19.47 -0.33 -21.90
CA LYS A 21 -18.88 0.59 -20.91
C LYS A 21 -18.22 -0.14 -19.73
N GLU A 22 -18.85 -1.20 -19.23
CA GLU A 22 -18.35 -1.99 -18.09
C GLU A 22 -17.04 -2.72 -18.44
N GLY A 23 -16.96 -3.34 -19.63
CA GLY A 23 -15.73 -4.00 -20.06
C GLY A 23 -14.62 -3.00 -20.39
N LEU A 24 -14.95 -1.81 -20.91
CA LEU A 24 -13.96 -0.74 -21.04
C LEU A 24 -13.42 -0.30 -19.67
N TYR A 25 -14.29 -0.15 -18.68
CA TYR A 25 -13.90 0.17 -17.31
C TYR A 25 -12.97 -0.90 -16.72
N ALA A 26 -13.32 -2.18 -16.85
CA ALA A 26 -12.50 -3.29 -16.37
C ALA A 26 -11.09 -3.27 -16.99
N VAL A 27 -10.99 -3.06 -18.30
CA VAL A 27 -9.69 -2.97 -18.99
C VAL A 27 -8.84 -1.79 -18.48
N VAL A 28 -9.46 -0.65 -18.19
CA VAL A 28 -8.75 0.51 -17.62
C VAL A 28 -8.25 0.18 -16.20
N VAL A 29 -9.10 -0.41 -15.36
CA VAL A 29 -8.73 -0.84 -14.00
C VAL A 29 -7.56 -1.81 -14.05
N ASP A 30 -7.63 -2.86 -14.87
CA ASP A 30 -6.56 -3.85 -15.01
C ASP A 30 -5.24 -3.21 -15.44
N ARG A 31 -5.30 -2.27 -16.38
CA ARG A 31 -4.12 -1.54 -16.87
C ARG A 31 -3.50 -0.66 -15.77
N GLU A 32 -4.31 0.08 -15.04
CA GLU A 32 -3.83 0.94 -13.96
C GLU A 32 -3.29 0.11 -12.78
N MET A 33 -3.94 -1.00 -12.43
CA MET A 33 -3.44 -1.96 -11.44
C MET A 33 -2.08 -2.52 -11.85
N ALA A 34 -1.95 -3.03 -13.07
CA ALA A 34 -0.69 -3.61 -13.55
C ALA A 34 0.44 -2.58 -13.60
N ALA A 35 0.14 -1.35 -14.04
CA ALA A 35 1.10 -0.26 -14.08
C ALA A 35 1.60 0.12 -12.67
N LEU A 36 0.67 0.27 -11.72
CA LEU A 36 1.01 0.64 -10.34
C LEU A 36 1.76 -0.49 -9.62
N LEU A 37 1.32 -1.74 -9.79
CA LEU A 37 2.03 -2.90 -9.26
C LEU A 37 3.47 -2.95 -9.78
N SER A 38 3.66 -2.87 -11.10
CA SER A 38 4.99 -2.90 -11.72
C SER A 38 5.90 -1.76 -11.23
N LEU A 39 5.34 -0.56 -11.07
CA LEU A 39 6.06 0.61 -10.58
C LEU A 39 6.59 0.39 -9.14
N ILE A 40 5.74 -0.09 -8.24
CA ILE A 40 6.12 -0.31 -6.85
C ILE A 40 7.13 -1.46 -6.73
N THR A 41 6.90 -2.55 -7.44
CA THR A 41 7.75 -3.75 -7.32
C THR A 41 9.13 -3.52 -7.87
N SER A 42 9.25 -2.81 -9.01
CA SER A 42 10.54 -2.40 -9.56
C SER A 42 11.30 -1.46 -8.61
N SER A 43 10.60 -0.56 -7.91
CA SER A 43 11.19 0.36 -6.92
C SER A 43 11.76 -0.34 -5.68
N LEU A 44 11.36 -1.59 -5.41
CA LEU A 44 11.81 -2.38 -4.25
C LEU A 44 13.01 -3.29 -4.55
N THR A 45 13.54 -3.28 -5.78
CA THR A 45 14.55 -4.26 -6.22
C THR A 45 15.99 -3.90 -5.86
N THR A 46 16.35 -2.62 -5.83
CA THR A 46 17.77 -2.19 -5.74
C THR A 46 18.06 -1.31 -4.53
N GLY A 47 19.30 -1.32 -4.05
CA GLY A 47 19.74 -0.49 -2.93
C GLY A 47 19.45 -1.06 -1.54
N ARG A 48 19.73 -0.25 -0.50
CA ARG A 48 19.51 -0.60 0.92
C ARG A 48 18.02 -0.53 1.29
N PRO A 49 17.55 -1.23 2.35
CA PRO A 49 16.14 -1.26 2.71
C PRO A 49 15.47 0.12 2.81
N ARG A 50 16.12 1.10 3.45
CA ARG A 50 15.62 2.48 3.54
C ARG A 50 15.50 3.15 2.17
N ALA A 51 16.50 2.99 1.32
CA ALA A 51 16.50 3.59 -0.03
C ALA A 51 15.38 3.00 -0.91
N ARG A 52 15.10 1.70 -0.79
CA ARG A 52 13.96 1.05 -1.45
C ARG A 52 12.63 1.64 -1.00
N ALA A 53 12.46 1.89 0.30
CA ALA A 53 11.27 2.52 0.84
C ALA A 53 11.10 3.97 0.32
N GLU A 54 12.19 4.74 0.27
CA GLU A 54 12.21 6.09 -0.30
C GLU A 54 11.81 6.09 -1.78
N GLN A 55 12.39 5.21 -2.58
CA GLN A 55 12.08 5.05 -4.00
C GLN A 55 10.63 4.65 -4.22
N ALA A 56 10.12 3.66 -3.47
CA ALA A 56 8.74 3.21 -3.59
C ALA A 56 7.74 4.31 -3.18
N ALA A 57 8.00 5.05 -2.10
CA ALA A 57 7.14 6.16 -1.66
C ALA A 57 7.10 7.29 -2.71
N ILE A 58 8.26 7.68 -3.24
CA ILE A 58 8.33 8.69 -4.31
C ILE A 58 7.63 8.21 -5.57
N ALA A 59 7.86 6.96 -5.99
CA ALA A 59 7.24 6.40 -7.19
C ALA A 59 5.71 6.37 -7.04
N PHE A 60 5.20 5.89 -5.91
CA PHE A 60 3.77 5.86 -5.60
C PHE A 60 3.13 7.25 -5.66
N LEU A 61 3.70 8.22 -4.94
CA LEU A 61 3.13 9.56 -4.90
C LEU A 61 3.29 10.29 -6.24
N THR A 62 4.36 10.02 -6.99
CA THR A 62 4.52 10.52 -8.36
C THR A 62 3.44 9.97 -9.29
N TYR A 63 3.08 8.69 -9.15
CA TYR A 63 1.97 8.11 -9.89
C TYR A 63 0.64 8.81 -9.56
N ILE A 64 0.35 9.06 -8.28
CA ILE A 64 -0.86 9.79 -7.86
C ILE A 64 -0.88 11.23 -8.41
N GLU A 65 0.28 11.90 -8.41
CA GLU A 65 0.46 13.26 -8.93
C GLU A 65 0.27 13.33 -10.46
N THR A 66 0.84 12.40 -11.21
CA THR A 66 0.87 12.44 -12.69
C THR A 66 -0.28 11.70 -13.35
N ARG A 67 -0.93 10.75 -12.64
CA ARG A 67 -2.01 9.88 -13.14
C ARG A 67 -3.19 9.84 -12.19
N SER A 68 -3.63 11.03 -11.76
CA SER A 68 -4.67 11.18 -10.74
C SER A 68 -6.00 10.51 -11.11
N ASP A 69 -6.46 10.67 -12.35
CA ASP A 69 -7.72 10.07 -12.82
C ASP A 69 -7.67 8.54 -12.78
N GLY A 70 -6.51 7.96 -13.19
CA GLY A 70 -6.29 6.52 -13.13
C GLY A 70 -6.30 5.99 -11.71
N PHE A 71 -5.63 6.68 -10.79
CA PHE A 71 -5.66 6.34 -9.37
C PHE A 71 -7.06 6.49 -8.76
N GLN A 72 -7.82 7.52 -9.15
CA GLN A 72 -9.18 7.73 -8.69
C GLN A 72 -10.12 6.60 -9.13
N ILE A 73 -9.93 6.07 -10.34
CA ILE A 73 -10.67 4.89 -10.83
C ILE A 73 -10.41 3.67 -9.93
N LEU A 74 -9.15 3.41 -9.59
CA LEU A 74 -8.80 2.31 -8.69
C LEU A 74 -9.47 2.48 -7.32
N VAL A 75 -9.36 3.68 -6.73
CA VAL A 75 -9.89 3.99 -5.40
C VAL A 75 -11.41 3.97 -5.34
N ARG A 76 -12.11 4.37 -6.41
CA ARG A 76 -13.57 4.45 -6.45
C ARG A 76 -14.25 3.10 -6.20
N ASP A 77 -13.60 2.00 -6.56
CA ASP A 77 -14.10 0.64 -6.39
C ASP A 77 -13.79 0.05 -5.00
N SER A 78 -12.99 0.76 -4.19
CA SER A 78 -12.70 0.39 -2.80
C SER A 78 -13.65 1.13 -1.85
N THR A 79 -14.83 0.55 -1.60
CA THR A 79 -15.61 0.96 -0.43
C THR A 79 -14.85 0.57 0.85
N VAL A 80 -14.69 1.50 1.78
CA VAL A 80 -14.02 1.26 3.07
C VAL A 80 -14.79 0.16 3.80
N GLY A 81 -14.22 -1.06 3.86
CA GLY A 81 -14.83 -2.25 4.45
C GLY A 81 -15.19 -3.37 3.46
N ALA A 82 -15.21 -3.12 2.15
CA ALA A 82 -15.33 -4.18 1.16
C ALA A 82 -13.95 -4.75 0.82
N GLN A 83 -13.78 -6.06 1.07
CA GLN A 83 -12.57 -6.81 0.73
C GLN A 83 -12.46 -7.14 -0.77
N SER A 84 -13.30 -6.56 -1.63
CA SER A 84 -13.54 -7.05 -3.00
C SER A 84 -13.43 -5.99 -4.11
N GLY A 85 -12.69 -4.89 -3.88
CA GLY A 85 -12.44 -3.86 -4.89
C GLY A 85 -11.03 -3.95 -5.49
N SER A 86 -10.87 -3.49 -6.73
CA SER A 86 -9.58 -3.50 -7.46
C SER A 86 -8.39 -2.94 -6.66
N PHE A 87 -8.59 -1.86 -5.91
CA PHE A 87 -7.55 -1.27 -5.07
C PHE A 87 -7.19 -2.13 -3.83
N ALA A 88 -8.17 -2.81 -3.22
CA ALA A 88 -7.90 -3.72 -2.10
C ALA A 88 -7.08 -4.93 -2.55
N THR A 89 -7.39 -5.48 -3.74
CA THR A 89 -6.58 -6.53 -4.38
C THR A 89 -5.16 -6.05 -4.64
N LEU A 90 -5.01 -4.85 -5.22
CA LEU A 90 -3.69 -4.26 -5.47
C LEU A 90 -2.87 -4.11 -4.18
N ILE A 91 -3.48 -3.62 -3.09
CA ILE A 91 -2.84 -3.52 -1.77
C ILE A 91 -2.38 -4.89 -1.28
N SER A 92 -3.23 -5.92 -1.42
CA SER A 92 -2.90 -7.29 -1.02
C SER A 92 -1.72 -7.87 -1.83
N ASP A 93 -1.69 -7.64 -3.13
CA ASP A 93 -0.60 -8.11 -4.01
C ASP A 93 0.73 -7.42 -3.71
N ILE A 94 0.69 -6.10 -3.44
CA ILE A 94 1.86 -5.34 -3.01
C ILE A 94 2.33 -5.82 -1.63
N ALA A 95 1.42 -6.02 -0.68
CA ALA A 95 1.74 -6.51 0.66
C ALA A 95 2.41 -7.89 0.62
N SER A 96 1.92 -8.79 -0.23
CA SER A 96 2.50 -10.12 -0.45
C SER A 96 3.94 -10.05 -1.01
N GLN A 97 4.23 -9.06 -1.85
CA GLN A 97 5.60 -8.86 -2.36
C GLN A 97 6.54 -8.25 -1.32
N VAL A 98 6.03 -7.31 -0.52
CA VAL A 98 6.78 -6.71 0.60
C VAL A 98 7.03 -7.74 1.71
N GLU A 99 6.11 -8.69 1.92
CA GLU A 99 6.24 -9.76 2.92
C GLU A 99 7.55 -10.55 2.75
N ASN A 100 7.92 -10.90 1.53
CA ASN A 100 9.17 -11.63 1.27
C ASN A 100 10.41 -10.87 1.75
N ILE A 101 10.38 -9.53 1.66
CA ILE A 101 11.45 -8.66 2.17
C ILE A 101 11.47 -8.71 3.71
N PHE A 102 10.30 -8.66 4.34
CA PHE A 102 10.16 -8.74 5.79
C PHE A 102 10.59 -10.09 6.36
N VAL A 103 10.23 -11.19 5.72
CA VAL A 103 10.64 -12.54 6.14
C VAL A 103 12.16 -12.62 6.24
N ALA A 104 12.87 -12.16 5.21
CA ALA A 104 14.34 -12.16 5.18
C ALA A 104 14.94 -11.25 6.26
N GLU A 105 14.42 -10.03 6.41
CA GLU A 105 14.91 -9.05 7.38
C GLU A 105 14.66 -9.48 8.84
N PHE A 106 13.48 -10.06 9.12
CA PHE A 106 13.13 -10.54 10.45
C PHE A 106 14.00 -11.71 10.86
N ALA A 107 14.21 -12.67 9.95
CA ALA A 107 15.12 -13.78 10.19
C ALA A 107 16.55 -13.27 10.49
N ALA A 108 17.04 -12.29 9.74
CA ALA A 108 18.37 -11.72 9.94
C ALA A 108 18.54 -10.97 11.27
N ARG A 109 17.47 -10.34 11.76
CA ARG A 109 17.47 -9.54 13.00
C ARG A 109 16.94 -10.28 14.23
N GLY A 110 16.62 -11.58 14.11
CA GLY A 110 16.16 -12.42 15.22
C GLY A 110 14.70 -12.17 15.64
N PHE A 111 13.89 -11.58 14.77
CA PHE A 111 12.43 -11.48 14.94
C PHE A 111 11.73 -12.73 14.41
N ASP A 112 10.49 -12.98 14.84
CA ASP A 112 9.68 -14.09 14.33
C ASP A 112 9.21 -13.79 12.89
N PRO A 113 9.69 -14.52 11.86
CA PRO A 113 9.30 -14.29 10.47
C PRO A 113 7.80 -14.50 10.22
N LYS A 114 7.09 -15.25 11.08
CA LYS A 114 5.63 -15.44 10.97
C LYS A 114 4.84 -14.15 11.15
N MET A 115 5.47 -13.11 11.70
CA MET A 115 4.85 -11.79 11.83
C MET A 115 4.98 -10.95 10.55
N ALA A 116 5.80 -11.34 9.59
CA ALA A 116 6.04 -10.60 8.35
C ALA A 116 4.76 -10.24 7.55
N PRO A 117 3.74 -11.11 7.42
CA PRO A 117 2.49 -10.74 6.74
C PRO A 117 1.79 -9.54 7.40
N MET A 118 1.77 -9.52 8.74
CA MET A 118 1.12 -8.45 9.51
C MET A 118 1.85 -7.11 9.33
N TYR A 119 3.17 -7.08 9.48
CA TYR A 119 3.97 -5.87 9.22
C TYR A 119 3.90 -5.43 7.75
N SER A 120 3.80 -6.42 6.88
CA SER A 120 3.38 -6.39 5.48
C SER A 120 2.27 -5.37 5.23
N GLN A 121 1.10 -5.79 5.72
CA GLN A 121 -0.15 -5.07 5.57
C GLN A 121 -0.15 -3.72 6.29
N MET A 122 0.44 -3.63 7.49
CA MET A 122 0.48 -2.36 8.23
C MET A 122 1.20 -1.26 7.44
N LEU A 123 2.34 -1.56 6.82
CA LEU A 123 3.10 -0.56 6.06
C LEU A 123 2.45 -0.23 4.72
N VAL A 124 2.02 -1.24 3.97
CA VAL A 124 1.36 -0.99 2.68
C VAL A 124 0.06 -0.22 2.90
N GLY A 125 -0.72 -0.57 3.93
CA GLY A 125 -1.93 0.16 4.31
C GLY A 125 -1.65 1.61 4.71
N MET A 126 -0.60 1.86 5.51
CA MET A 126 -0.18 3.22 5.87
C MET A 126 0.12 4.07 4.63
N VAL A 127 0.88 3.53 3.67
CA VAL A 127 1.23 4.24 2.43
C VAL A 127 -0.01 4.44 1.56
N ALA A 128 -0.82 3.40 1.35
CA ALA A 128 -2.01 3.43 0.50
C ALA A 128 -3.05 4.45 1.00
N LEU A 129 -3.40 4.41 2.28
CA LEU A 129 -4.36 5.35 2.89
C LEU A 129 -3.85 6.79 2.85
N THR A 130 -2.54 6.98 3.07
CA THR A 130 -1.93 8.32 2.96
C THR A 130 -1.99 8.83 1.52
N GLY A 131 -1.75 7.96 0.53
CA GLY A 131 -1.89 8.30 -0.88
C GLY A 131 -3.32 8.69 -1.26
N GLN A 132 -4.31 7.96 -0.76
CA GLN A 132 -5.73 8.30 -0.95
C GLN A 132 -6.07 9.66 -0.36
N TRP A 133 -5.62 9.95 0.88
CA TRP A 133 -5.80 11.27 1.48
C TRP A 133 -5.10 12.38 0.69
N TRP A 134 -3.90 12.12 0.18
CA TRP A 134 -3.10 13.10 -0.54
C TRP A 134 -3.61 13.38 -1.95
N LEU A 135 -4.27 12.41 -2.60
CA LEU A 135 -4.97 12.58 -3.89
C LEU A 135 -5.90 13.79 -3.86
N ASP A 136 -6.66 13.94 -2.78
CA ASP A 136 -7.64 15.03 -2.62
C ASP A 136 -6.98 16.29 -2.02
N THR A 137 -6.10 16.13 -1.03
CA THR A 137 -5.56 17.27 -0.26
C THR A 137 -4.49 18.05 -1.04
N ARG A 138 -3.62 17.36 -1.79
CA ARG A 138 -2.50 17.93 -2.57
C ARG A 138 -1.54 18.84 -1.80
N TRP A 139 -1.54 18.74 -0.48
CA TRP A 139 -0.65 19.45 0.41
C TRP A 139 -0.38 18.60 1.66
N PRO A 140 0.86 18.54 2.18
CA PRO A 140 2.11 19.14 1.67
C PRO A 140 2.57 18.61 0.31
N SER A 141 3.71 19.07 -0.21
CA SER A 141 4.26 18.58 -1.49
C SER A 141 4.58 17.09 -1.44
N ARG A 142 4.64 16.46 -2.62
CA ARG A 142 4.94 15.04 -2.80
C ARG A 142 6.16 14.59 -1.99
N ASP A 143 7.27 15.31 -2.12
CA ASP A 143 8.55 14.94 -1.50
C ASP A 143 8.49 15.07 0.02
N VAL A 144 7.72 16.05 0.53
CA VAL A 144 7.49 16.20 1.97
C VAL A 144 6.67 15.02 2.50
N VAL A 145 5.58 14.66 1.84
CA VAL A 145 4.76 13.51 2.22
C VAL A 145 5.58 12.21 2.19
N ALA A 146 6.38 12.00 1.14
CA ALA A 146 7.29 10.86 1.02
C ALA A 146 8.29 10.81 2.18
N ALA A 147 8.94 11.93 2.48
CA ALA A 147 9.90 12.03 3.57
C ALA A 147 9.26 11.69 4.92
N HIS A 148 8.05 12.19 5.21
CA HIS A 148 7.33 11.89 6.44
C HIS A 148 6.92 10.42 6.54
N LEU A 149 6.42 9.82 5.45
CA LEU A 149 6.06 8.40 5.40
C LEU A 149 7.26 7.49 5.68
N VAL A 150 8.37 7.70 4.97
CA VAL A 150 9.60 6.92 5.15
C VAL A 150 10.14 7.14 6.55
N ASN A 151 10.16 8.37 7.04
CA ASN A 151 10.68 8.66 8.37
C ASN A 151 9.86 7.94 9.45
N LEU A 152 8.54 7.96 9.38
CA LEU A 152 7.68 7.25 10.32
C LEU A 152 7.92 5.73 10.26
N ALA A 153 7.87 5.15 9.05
CA ALA A 153 8.12 3.72 8.85
C ALA A 153 9.50 3.31 9.39
N TRP A 154 10.55 4.03 9.00
CA TRP A 154 11.92 3.68 9.35
C TRP A 154 12.17 3.74 10.85
N ASN A 155 11.77 4.83 11.51
CA ASN A 155 11.98 4.98 12.96
C ASN A 155 11.14 3.98 13.78
N GLY A 156 9.94 3.62 13.29
CA GLY A 156 9.12 2.56 13.91
C GLY A 156 9.76 1.18 13.77
N LEU A 157 10.19 0.82 12.55
CA LEU A 157 10.79 -0.49 12.25
C LEU A 157 12.20 -0.67 12.82
N SER A 158 12.98 0.41 12.95
CA SER A 158 14.32 0.36 13.54
C SER A 158 14.27 -0.01 15.02
N SER A 159 13.17 0.34 15.69
CA SER A 159 13.02 0.29 17.15
C SER A 159 12.07 -0.82 17.63
N LEU A 160 11.83 -1.84 16.79
CA LEU A 160 10.94 -2.94 17.15
C LEU A 160 11.51 -3.78 18.30
N GLU A 161 10.64 -4.10 19.25
CA GLU A 161 10.90 -5.09 20.30
C GLU A 161 10.66 -6.50 19.76
N SER A 162 11.48 -7.48 20.15
CA SER A 162 11.31 -8.87 19.68
C SER A 162 10.02 -9.52 20.18
N LYS A 163 9.50 -9.04 21.31
CA LYS A 163 8.24 -9.49 21.94
C LYS A 163 7.50 -8.27 22.49
N PRO A 164 6.78 -7.52 21.64
CA PRO A 164 6.06 -6.34 22.08
C PRO A 164 4.93 -6.75 23.05
N GLU A 165 4.83 -6.07 24.19
CA GLU A 165 3.75 -6.26 25.16
C GLU A 165 3.00 -4.95 25.40
N MET A 166 1.67 -5.05 25.53
CA MET A 166 0.86 -3.89 25.93
C MET A 166 1.23 -3.47 27.35
N SER A 167 1.41 -2.16 27.59
CA SER A 167 1.82 -1.61 28.88
C SER A 167 0.87 -1.98 30.04
N SER A 168 -0.42 -2.21 29.75
CA SER A 168 -1.43 -2.69 30.69
C SER A 168 -1.24 -4.16 31.08
N ALA A 169 -0.81 -5.01 30.14
CA ALA A 169 -0.54 -6.43 30.38
C ALA A 169 0.73 -6.64 31.22
N SER A 170 1.76 -5.82 30.99
CA SER A 170 3.02 -5.86 31.75
C SER A 170 2.82 -5.56 33.26
N LYS A 171 1.88 -4.67 33.61
CA LYS A 171 1.53 -4.36 35.01
C LYS A 171 0.82 -5.51 35.73
N SER A 172 -0.06 -6.24 35.04
CA SER A 172 -0.79 -7.39 35.61
C SER A 172 0.14 -8.57 35.94
N ASN A 173 1.17 -8.79 35.12
CA ASN A 173 2.11 -9.89 35.31
C ASN A 173 3.12 -9.65 36.45
N LYS A 174 3.47 -8.38 36.74
CA LYS A 174 4.24 -8.03 37.95
C LYS A 174 3.43 -8.25 39.23
N SER A 175 2.17 -7.77 39.26
CA SER A 175 1.28 -7.93 40.42
C SER A 175 1.03 -9.40 40.80
N LYS A 176 0.88 -10.31 39.83
CA LYS A 176 0.72 -11.75 40.10
C LYS A 176 1.99 -12.45 40.60
N LYS A 177 3.19 -11.97 40.21
CA LYS A 177 4.47 -12.53 40.70
C LYS A 177 4.75 -12.14 42.15
N ASP A 178 4.33 -10.95 42.58
CA ASP A 178 4.49 -10.50 43.97
C ASP A 178 3.51 -11.21 44.93
N VAL A 179 2.32 -11.60 44.45
CA VAL A 179 1.35 -12.37 45.26
C VAL A 179 1.76 -13.84 45.44
N LYS A 180 2.50 -14.43 44.51
CA LYS A 180 3.01 -15.83 44.62
C LYS A 180 4.31 -15.96 45.44
N LYS A 181 4.90 -14.85 45.90
CA LYS A 181 6.12 -14.83 46.73
C LYS A 181 5.85 -14.57 48.22
N LYS A 182 4.58 -14.48 48.63
CA LYS A 182 4.14 -14.54 50.04
C LYS A 182 3.51 -15.90 50.30
#